data_AF-A0A5U3ELR2-F1
#
_entry.id   AF-A0A5U3ELR2-F1
#
_cell.length_a   1.000
_cell.length_b   1.000
_cell.length_c   1.000
_cell.angle_alpha   90.00
_cell.angle_beta   90.00
_cell.angle_gamma   90.00
#
_symmetry.space_group_name_H-M   'P 1'
#
loop_
_entity.id
_entity.type
_entity.pdbx_description
1 polymer ?
#
loop_
_entity_poly.entity_id
_entity_poly.type
_entity_poly.pdbx_seq_one_letter_code
_entity_poly.pdbx_strand_id
1 'polypeptide(L)'
;ESKPEKLNIQLLIELRNIIEHRGLPEIDALTFGECQAAINNFEDILEKEFGDNNALMINLSLAMQLTRMSQQAQADALKRLQSKNFSIVKKFIDDFKKDLSDEIIESQQFRLRALLVPLVGKKASNSDIAIEFINVSNLSEEELEKLDSGIAFIKGVENQFKLKPSKVVEMVQRKHKEFNLSTHAKFWKFYDARPIDIDKSFKGNYCGYVEGFDGYLYNQEWIKKILSTYADNEEFQHVKGS
;
A
#
# COMPACT_ATOMS: atom_id res chain seq x y z
N GLU A 1 -25.03 -8.92 8.47
CA GLU A 1 -23.76 -9.56 8.09
C GLU A 1 -23.04 -10.15 9.32
N SER A 2 -22.00 -10.96 9.10
CA SER A 2 -21.03 -11.32 10.15
C SER A 2 -20.14 -10.12 10.47
N LYS A 3 -19.98 -9.80 11.76
CA LYS A 3 -19.15 -8.67 12.20
C LYS A 3 -17.64 -8.95 12.05
N PRO A 4 -16.80 -7.94 11.75
CA PRO A 4 -15.35 -8.09 11.60
C PRO A 4 -14.64 -8.77 12.78
N GLU A 5 -15.02 -8.44 14.01
CA GLU A 5 -14.45 -9.00 15.25
C GLU A 5 -14.69 -10.51 15.33
N LYS A 6 -15.90 -10.95 14.94
CA LYS A 6 -16.26 -12.37 14.95
C LYS A 6 -15.42 -13.16 13.95
N LEU A 7 -15.22 -12.59 12.76
CA LEU A 7 -14.44 -13.22 11.70
C LEU A 7 -12.95 -13.24 12.01
N ASN A 8 -12.44 -12.20 12.68
CA ASN A 8 -11.08 -12.19 13.22
C ASN A 8 -10.85 -13.35 14.18
N ILE A 9 -11.73 -13.54 15.18
CA ILE A 9 -11.61 -14.63 16.15
C ILE A 9 -11.76 -15.99 15.46
N GLN A 10 -12.69 -16.13 14.51
CA GLN A 10 -12.86 -17.37 13.75
C GLN A 10 -11.57 -17.75 13.00
N LEU A 11 -10.95 -16.79 12.29
CA LEU A 11 -9.69 -16.99 11.61
C LEU A 11 -8.59 -17.45 12.58
N LEU A 12 -8.45 -16.79 13.73
CA LEU A 12 -7.42 -17.14 14.73
C LEU A 12 -7.63 -18.54 15.33
N ILE A 13 -8.87 -18.96 15.57
CA ILE A 13 -9.19 -20.32 16.05
C ILE A 13 -8.81 -21.36 15.00
N GLU A 14 -9.19 -21.15 13.74
CA GLU A 14 -8.88 -22.08 12.66
C GLU A 14 -7.36 -22.15 12.40
N LEU A 15 -6.66 -21.01 12.48
CA LEU A 15 -5.20 -20.94 12.40
C LEU A 15 -4.51 -21.70 13.54
N ARG A 16 -4.98 -21.54 14.79
CA ARG A 16 -4.45 -22.28 15.94
C ARG A 16 -4.46 -23.78 15.68
N ASN A 17 -5.56 -24.32 15.17
CA ASN A 17 -5.68 -25.75 14.86
C ASN A 17 -4.62 -26.20 13.84
N ILE A 18 -4.32 -25.37 12.83
CA ILE A 18 -3.30 -25.67 11.82
C ILE A 18 -1.89 -25.63 12.42
N ILE A 19 -1.60 -24.67 13.29
CA ILE A 19 -0.29 -24.49 13.93
C ILE A 19 0.00 -25.61 14.93
N GLU A 20 -0.96 -25.94 15.81
CA GLU A 20 -0.80 -26.99 16.85
C GLU A 20 -0.39 -28.34 16.24
N HIS A 21 -0.89 -28.65 15.05
CA HIS A 21 -0.57 -29.90 14.37
C HIS A 21 0.77 -29.89 13.61
N ARG A 22 1.43 -28.72 13.41
CA ARG A 22 2.51 -28.61 12.41
C ARG A 22 3.75 -27.79 12.83
N GLY A 23 3.69 -26.98 13.89
CA GLY A 23 4.81 -26.18 14.39
C GLY A 23 5.35 -25.17 13.36
N LEU A 24 4.82 -23.95 13.36
CA LEU A 24 5.04 -22.97 12.29
C LEU A 24 5.40 -21.57 12.85
N PRO A 25 6.63 -21.36 13.35
CA PRO A 25 7.03 -20.09 13.94
C PRO A 25 7.08 -18.93 12.91
N GLU A 26 7.13 -19.21 11.61
CA GLU A 26 7.20 -18.17 10.60
C GLU A 26 5.84 -17.55 10.22
N ILE A 27 4.73 -18.05 10.78
CA ILE A 27 3.39 -17.48 10.55
C ILE A 27 3.21 -16.12 11.24
N ASP A 28 3.96 -15.87 12.31
CA ASP A 28 3.81 -14.67 13.14
C ASP A 28 3.85 -13.39 12.30
N ALA A 29 4.73 -13.32 11.30
CA ALA A 29 4.85 -12.17 10.40
C ALA A 29 3.63 -11.96 9.48
N LEU A 30 2.85 -13.01 9.19
CA LEU A 30 1.66 -12.93 8.35
C LEU A 30 0.40 -12.55 9.13
N THR A 31 0.25 -13.11 10.33
CA THR A 31 -0.97 -13.04 11.13
C THR A 31 -0.88 -12.02 12.26
N PHE A 32 0.24 -11.32 12.37
CA PHE A 32 0.44 -10.30 13.41
C PHE A 32 -0.70 -9.26 13.43
N GLY A 33 -1.13 -8.76 12.26
CA GLY A 33 -2.19 -7.75 12.19
C GLY A 33 -3.52 -8.26 12.72
N GLU A 34 -3.84 -9.52 12.43
CA GLU A 34 -5.02 -10.22 12.92
C GLU A 34 -4.94 -10.46 14.44
N CYS A 35 -3.76 -10.85 14.96
CA CYS A 35 -3.54 -10.97 16.41
C CYS A 35 -3.67 -9.62 17.14
N GLN A 36 -3.13 -8.54 16.57
CA GLN A 36 -3.24 -7.21 17.16
C GLN A 36 -4.69 -6.69 17.14
N ALA A 37 -5.43 -6.93 16.05
CA ALA A 37 -6.85 -6.61 16.00
C ALA A 37 -7.63 -7.34 17.11
N ALA A 38 -7.33 -8.62 17.36
CA ALA A 38 -7.97 -9.37 18.45
C ALA A 38 -7.69 -8.76 19.82
N ILE A 39 -6.46 -8.31 20.09
CA ILE A 39 -6.10 -7.68 21.36
C ILE A 39 -6.80 -6.32 21.49
N ASN A 40 -6.81 -5.49 20.45
CA ASN A 40 -7.52 -4.20 20.46
C ASN A 40 -9.03 -4.39 20.66
N ASN A 41 -9.65 -5.33 19.95
CA ASN A 41 -11.07 -5.63 20.13
C ASN A 41 -11.37 -6.07 21.58
N PHE A 42 -10.45 -6.80 22.21
CA PHE A 42 -10.60 -7.21 23.61
C PHE A 42 -10.45 -6.02 24.57
N GLU A 43 -9.50 -5.12 24.31
CA GLU A 43 -9.34 -3.86 25.04
C GLU A 43 -10.62 -3.01 24.96
N ASP A 44 -11.17 -2.82 23.75
CA ASP A 44 -12.40 -2.06 23.54
C ASP A 44 -13.57 -2.65 24.35
N ILE A 45 -13.65 -3.98 24.45
CA ILE A 45 -14.64 -4.68 25.28
C ILE A 45 -14.36 -4.42 26.77
N LEU A 46 -13.10 -4.49 27.20
CA LEU A 46 -12.74 -4.25 28.60
C LEU A 46 -13.08 -2.84 29.05
N GLU A 47 -12.73 -1.83 28.25
CA GLU A 47 -13.03 -0.44 28.52
C GLU A 47 -14.55 -0.20 28.55
N LYS A 48 -15.28 -0.76 27.58
CA LYS A 48 -16.73 -0.60 27.51
C LYS A 48 -17.47 -1.23 28.68
N GLU A 49 -17.06 -2.43 29.11
CA GLU A 49 -17.78 -3.21 30.12
C GLU A 49 -17.29 -2.89 31.55
N PHE A 50 -16.03 -2.51 31.72
CA PHE A 50 -15.39 -2.35 33.04
C PHE A 50 -14.75 -0.97 33.26
N GLY A 51 -14.77 -0.09 32.26
CA GLY A 51 -14.22 1.27 32.33
C GLY A 51 -12.69 1.32 32.21
N ASP A 52 -12.19 2.51 31.88
CA ASP A 52 -10.79 2.79 31.51
C ASP A 52 -9.74 2.35 32.54
N ASN A 53 -10.11 2.22 33.82
CA ASN A 53 -9.19 1.75 34.87
C ASN A 53 -8.76 0.28 34.68
N ASN A 54 -9.49 -0.48 33.86
CA ASN A 54 -9.20 -1.87 33.53
C ASN A 54 -8.55 -2.03 32.15
N ALA A 55 -8.25 -0.91 31.47
CA ALA A 55 -7.54 -0.90 30.19
C ALA A 55 -6.13 -1.49 30.34
N LEU A 56 -5.72 -2.32 29.38
CA LEU A 56 -4.41 -2.95 29.25
C LEU A 56 -3.45 -2.16 28.34
N MET A 57 -3.82 -0.95 27.90
CA MET A 57 -3.15 -0.10 26.90
C MET A 57 -1.61 -0.07 26.99
N ILE A 58 -1.04 -0.04 28.21
CA ILE A 58 0.41 -0.06 28.44
C ILE A 58 1.04 -1.38 27.96
N ASN A 59 0.42 -2.52 28.27
CA ASN A 59 0.93 -3.84 27.91
C ASN A 59 0.79 -4.11 26.41
N LEU A 60 -0.26 -3.58 25.78
CA LEU A 60 -0.47 -3.64 24.34
C LEU A 60 0.59 -2.85 23.56
N SER A 61 0.92 -1.64 24.02
CA SER A 61 1.98 -0.82 23.42
C SER A 61 3.35 -1.52 23.45
N LEU A 62 3.64 -2.28 24.50
CA LEU A 62 4.87 -3.05 24.65
C LEU A 62 4.92 -4.24 23.67
N ALA A 63 3.80 -4.95 23.50
CA ALA A 63 3.69 -6.07 22.55
C ALA A 63 3.91 -5.61 21.10
N MET A 64 3.42 -4.41 20.73
CA MET A 64 3.67 -3.79 19.42
C MET A 64 5.13 -3.35 19.22
N GLN A 65 5.81 -2.87 20.27
CA GLN A 65 7.21 -2.43 20.17
C GLN A 65 8.19 -3.60 20.01
N LEU A 66 7.88 -4.74 20.64
CA LEU A 66 8.69 -5.97 20.55
C LEU A 66 8.61 -6.65 19.18
N THR A 67 7.68 -6.24 18.31
CA THR A 67 7.53 -6.78 16.95
C THR A 67 8.44 -6.13 15.91
N ARG A 68 9.35 -5.23 16.31
CA ARG A 68 10.35 -4.65 15.41
C ARG A 68 11.30 -5.74 14.88
N MET A 69 10.90 -6.35 13.78
CA MET A 69 11.76 -7.21 12.98
C MET A 69 12.61 -6.32 12.07
N SER A 70 13.93 -6.51 12.07
CA SER A 70 14.81 -5.79 11.15
C SER A 70 14.45 -6.13 9.69
N GLN A 71 14.73 -5.24 8.74
CA GLN A 71 14.50 -5.51 7.32
C GLN A 71 15.19 -6.82 6.87
N GLN A 72 16.36 -7.12 7.42
CA GLN A 72 17.09 -8.36 7.17
C GLN A 72 16.35 -9.57 7.74
N ALA A 73 15.87 -9.50 8.99
CA ALA A 73 15.09 -10.58 9.59
C ALA A 73 13.75 -10.77 8.87
N GLN A 74 13.15 -9.70 8.33
CA GLN A 74 11.96 -9.79 7.48
C GLN A 74 12.25 -10.49 6.16
N ALA A 75 13.34 -10.12 5.48
CA ALA A 75 13.78 -10.76 4.25
C ALA A 75 14.13 -12.24 4.48
N ASP A 76 14.75 -12.58 5.60
CA ASP A 76 15.13 -13.94 5.93
C ASP A 76 13.92 -14.77 6.39
N ALA A 77 12.96 -14.17 7.09
CA ALA A 77 11.65 -14.77 7.34
C ALA A 77 10.97 -15.09 6.00
N LEU A 78 10.83 -14.10 5.10
CA LEU A 78 10.26 -14.26 3.76
C LEU A 78 10.92 -15.37 2.93
N LYS A 79 12.24 -15.56 3.05
CA LYS A 79 12.96 -16.68 2.42
C LYS A 79 12.60 -18.02 3.06
N ARG A 80 12.48 -18.09 4.40
CA ARG A 80 12.04 -19.29 5.13
C ARG A 80 10.57 -19.63 4.87
N LEU A 81 9.75 -18.63 4.53
CA LEU A 81 8.38 -18.81 4.05
C LEU A 81 8.31 -19.60 2.73
N GLN A 82 9.43 -19.89 2.05
CA GLN A 82 9.41 -20.76 0.86
C GLN A 82 9.39 -22.27 1.19
N SER A 83 9.30 -22.66 2.46
CA SER A 83 9.18 -24.07 2.86
C SER A 83 7.79 -24.66 2.52
N LYS A 84 7.73 -25.98 2.26
CA LYS A 84 6.47 -26.66 1.87
C LYS A 84 5.32 -26.46 2.85
N ASN A 85 5.59 -26.40 4.16
CA ASN A 85 4.57 -26.26 5.20
C ASN A 85 3.93 -24.86 5.23
N PHE A 86 4.67 -23.82 4.84
CA PHE A 86 4.16 -22.46 4.77
C PHE A 86 3.10 -22.28 3.67
N SER A 87 3.28 -22.93 2.53
CA SER A 87 2.37 -22.79 1.39
C SER A 87 0.91 -23.16 1.73
N ILE A 88 0.71 -24.10 2.66
CA ILE A 88 -0.60 -24.56 3.08
C ILE A 88 -1.29 -23.51 3.98
N VAL A 89 -0.53 -22.93 4.92
CA VAL A 89 -1.04 -21.88 5.82
C VAL A 89 -1.39 -20.63 5.04
N LYS A 90 -0.49 -20.20 4.15
CA LYS A 90 -0.74 -19.05 3.29
C LYS A 90 -1.98 -19.28 2.44
N LYS A 91 -2.10 -20.45 1.81
CA LYS A 91 -3.28 -20.81 1.03
C LYS A 91 -4.56 -20.76 1.88
N PHE A 92 -4.53 -21.29 3.09
CA PHE A 92 -5.66 -21.22 4.00
C PHE A 92 -6.07 -19.77 4.32
N ILE A 93 -5.11 -18.90 4.66
CA ILE A 93 -5.38 -17.47 4.92
C ILE A 93 -5.95 -16.80 3.66
N ASP A 94 -5.36 -17.06 2.50
CA ASP A 94 -5.81 -16.48 1.23
C ASP A 94 -7.22 -16.97 0.87
N ASP A 95 -7.52 -18.25 1.07
CA ASP A 95 -8.83 -18.84 0.80
C ASP A 95 -9.89 -18.31 1.79
N PHE A 96 -9.57 -18.20 3.08
CA PHE A 96 -10.46 -17.59 4.07
C PHE A 96 -10.82 -16.15 3.70
N LYS A 97 -9.84 -15.37 3.22
CA LYS A 97 -10.03 -13.95 2.87
C LYS A 97 -10.82 -13.76 1.57
N LYS A 98 -10.79 -14.69 0.62
CA LYS A 98 -11.57 -14.59 -0.63
C LYS A 98 -13.07 -14.54 -0.40
N ASP A 99 -13.53 -15.15 0.69
CA ASP A 99 -14.95 -15.23 1.02
C ASP A 99 -15.44 -14.00 1.82
N LEU A 100 -14.56 -13.02 2.08
CA LEU A 100 -14.87 -11.80 2.82
C LEU A 100 -15.11 -10.62 1.89
N SER A 101 -15.98 -9.68 2.30
CA SER A 101 -16.15 -8.41 1.61
C SER A 101 -14.95 -7.49 1.84
N ASP A 102 -14.74 -6.55 0.91
CA ASP A 102 -13.68 -5.54 1.03
C ASP A 102 -13.81 -4.73 2.32
N GLU A 103 -15.04 -4.40 2.74
CA GLU A 103 -15.32 -3.70 4.00
C GLU A 103 -14.77 -4.45 5.23
N ILE A 104 -14.90 -5.78 5.25
CA ILE A 104 -14.35 -6.61 6.34
C ILE A 104 -12.83 -6.67 6.24
N ILE A 105 -12.28 -6.85 5.05
CA ILE A 105 -10.83 -6.93 4.83
C ILE A 105 -10.13 -5.63 5.25
N GLU A 106 -10.79 -4.50 5.01
CA GLU A 106 -10.25 -3.17 5.32
C GLU A 106 -10.46 -2.75 6.78
N SER A 107 -11.40 -3.39 7.48
CA SER A 107 -11.71 -3.13 8.88
C SER A 107 -10.51 -3.39 9.81
N GLN A 108 -10.22 -2.41 10.68
CA GLN A 108 -9.20 -2.53 11.72
C GLN A 108 -9.57 -3.58 12.78
N GLN A 109 -10.86 -3.80 12.99
CA GLN A 109 -11.40 -4.84 13.86
C GLN A 109 -11.18 -6.25 13.30
N PHE A 110 -11.03 -6.39 11.97
CA PHE A 110 -10.61 -7.65 11.37
C PHE A 110 -9.09 -7.81 11.34
N ARG A 111 -8.36 -6.77 10.93
CA ARG A 111 -6.90 -6.78 10.81
C ARG A 111 -6.30 -5.40 11.05
N LEU A 112 -5.41 -5.30 12.03
CA LEU A 112 -4.68 -4.06 12.28
C LEU A 112 -3.54 -3.90 11.26
N ARG A 113 -3.51 -2.73 10.60
CA ARG A 113 -2.41 -2.28 9.75
C ARG A 113 -1.83 -1.00 10.35
N ALA A 114 -0.66 -1.09 10.99
CA ALA A 114 -0.01 0.03 11.64
C ALA A 114 1.36 0.36 11.00
N LEU A 115 1.69 1.65 10.95
CA LEU A 115 3.02 2.14 10.57
C LEU A 115 3.58 2.97 11.72
N LEU A 116 4.71 2.54 12.30
CA LEU A 116 5.37 3.26 13.38
C LEU A 116 6.46 4.18 12.80
N VAL A 117 6.19 5.48 12.78
CA VAL A 117 7.13 6.49 12.30
C VAL A 117 7.85 7.12 13.48
N PRO A 118 9.19 7.06 13.56
CA PRO A 118 9.93 7.73 14.61
C PRO A 118 9.81 9.26 14.42
N LEU A 119 9.32 9.95 15.46
CA LEU A 119 9.28 11.40 15.48
C LEU A 119 10.69 11.94 15.79
N VAL A 120 11.29 12.68 14.85
CA VAL A 120 12.54 13.41 15.07
C VAL A 120 12.20 14.87 15.31
N GLY A 121 12.45 15.35 16.53
CA GLY A 121 11.72 16.48 17.12
C GLY A 121 11.82 17.84 16.44
N LYS A 122 10.76 18.64 16.64
CA LYS A 122 10.80 20.05 17.10
C LYS A 122 9.40 20.49 17.57
N LYS A 123 8.97 19.95 18.71
CA LYS A 123 8.12 20.55 19.76
C LYS A 123 7.75 19.44 20.75
N ALA A 124 8.60 19.29 21.76
CA ALA A 124 8.31 18.51 22.95
C ALA A 124 7.28 19.27 23.81
N SER A 125 6.05 19.44 23.33
CA SER A 125 4.96 19.96 24.16
C SER A 125 3.97 18.88 24.59
N ASN A 126 4.04 17.65 24.05
CA ASN A 126 3.26 16.48 24.46
C ASN A 126 4.15 15.23 24.71
N SER A 127 5.38 15.42 25.16
CA SER A 127 6.49 14.45 25.08
C SER A 127 6.43 13.20 25.98
N ASP A 128 5.32 12.95 26.69
CA ASP A 128 5.23 11.81 27.61
C ASP A 128 4.56 10.57 26.96
N ILE A 129 3.98 10.73 25.76
CA ILE A 129 3.37 9.62 25.02
C ILE A 129 4.39 9.03 24.05
N ALA A 130 4.74 7.75 24.25
CA ALA A 130 5.72 7.05 23.43
C ALA A 130 5.21 6.69 22.01
N ILE A 131 3.90 6.63 21.80
CA ILE A 131 3.23 6.28 20.53
C ILE A 131 1.92 7.08 20.41
N GLU A 132 1.76 7.84 19.33
CA GLU A 132 0.51 8.55 19.02
C GLU A 132 -0.31 7.77 17.98
N PHE A 133 -1.61 7.60 18.25
CA PHE A 133 -2.56 7.00 17.31
C PHE A 133 -3.30 8.10 16.56
N ILE A 134 -3.34 7.99 15.23
CA ILE A 134 -4.14 8.88 14.37
C ILE A 134 -5.46 8.16 14.06
N ASN A 135 -6.58 8.76 14.47
CA ASN A 135 -7.90 8.26 14.09
C ASN A 135 -8.23 8.73 12.66
N VAL A 136 -8.12 7.80 11.71
CA VAL A 136 -8.33 8.06 10.28
C VAL A 136 -9.77 8.51 9.98
N SER A 137 -10.75 8.03 10.74
CA SER A 137 -12.17 8.38 10.56
C SER A 137 -12.48 9.85 10.89
N ASN A 138 -11.57 10.54 11.57
CA ASN A 138 -11.72 11.94 11.95
C ASN A 138 -10.94 12.89 11.02
N LEU A 139 -10.28 12.38 9.98
CA LEU A 139 -9.50 13.18 9.05
C LEU A 139 -10.37 13.73 7.92
N SER A 140 -10.07 14.94 7.46
CA SER A 140 -10.59 15.45 6.20
C SER A 140 -9.97 14.71 5.00
N GLU A 141 -10.62 14.81 3.83
CA GLU A 141 -10.14 14.20 2.59
C GLU A 141 -8.71 14.69 2.22
N GLU A 142 -8.41 15.97 2.44
CA GLU A 142 -7.08 16.55 2.22
C GLU A 142 -6.02 15.99 3.19
N GLU A 143 -6.39 15.78 4.46
CA GLU A 143 -5.49 15.18 5.46
C GLU A 143 -5.25 13.70 5.18
N LEU A 144 -6.26 12.99 4.67
CA LEU A 144 -6.16 11.60 4.24
C LEU A 144 -5.19 11.45 3.06
N GLU A 145 -5.30 12.31 2.04
CA GLU A 145 -4.38 12.30 0.89
C GLU A 145 -2.93 12.59 1.30
N LYS A 146 -2.71 13.51 2.26
CA LYS A 146 -1.38 13.79 2.81
C LYS A 146 -0.83 12.60 3.59
N LEU A 147 -1.68 11.93 4.38
CA LEU A 147 -1.30 10.73 5.11
C LEU A 147 -0.90 9.61 4.15
N ASP A 148 -1.69 9.36 3.11
CA ASP A 148 -1.40 8.36 2.08
C ASP A 148 -0.11 8.66 1.32
N SER A 149 0.09 9.92 0.94
CA SER A 149 1.33 10.38 0.30
C SER A 149 2.55 10.20 1.21
N GLY A 150 2.40 10.51 2.50
CA GLY A 150 3.43 10.28 3.52
C GLY A 150 3.74 8.79 3.71
N ILE A 151 2.72 7.93 3.77
CA ILE A 151 2.86 6.47 3.86
C ILE A 151 3.59 5.93 2.62
N ALA A 152 3.24 6.39 1.42
CA ALA A 152 3.89 5.99 0.17
C ALA A 152 5.38 6.37 0.17
N PHE A 153 5.70 7.58 0.65
CA PHE A 153 7.08 8.03 0.82
C PHE A 153 7.85 7.16 1.82
N ILE A 154 7.28 6.89 3.00
CA ILE A 154 7.92 6.08 4.05
C ILE A 154 8.12 4.63 3.61
N LYS A 155 7.15 4.05 2.89
CA LYS A 155 7.24 2.69 2.34
C LYS A 155 8.24 2.59 1.17
N GLY A 156 8.84 3.71 0.73
CA GLY A 156 9.73 3.73 -0.42
C GLY A 156 9.03 3.27 -1.69
N VAL A 157 7.70 3.45 -1.79
CA VAL A 157 6.96 3.16 -3.01
C VAL A 157 7.44 4.18 -4.03
N GLU A 158 8.37 3.75 -4.88
CA GLU A 158 8.88 4.60 -5.93
C GLU A 158 7.71 5.07 -6.79
N ASN A 159 7.53 6.39 -6.90
CA ASN A 159 6.53 6.96 -7.80
C ASN A 159 6.74 6.37 -9.20
N GLN A 160 5.75 5.63 -9.71
CA GLN A 160 5.85 4.95 -11.00
C GLN A 160 6.02 5.94 -12.17
N PHE A 161 5.64 7.20 -11.96
CA PHE A 161 5.76 8.29 -12.92
C PHE A 161 7.01 9.12 -12.61
N LYS A 162 8.08 8.90 -13.38
CA LYS A 162 9.39 9.55 -13.17
C LYS A 162 9.89 10.34 -14.37
N LEU A 163 9.27 10.14 -15.53
CA LEU A 163 9.80 10.62 -16.80
C LEU A 163 9.09 11.90 -17.20
N LYS A 164 9.81 13.02 -17.17
CA LYS A 164 9.33 14.27 -17.76
C LYS A 164 9.19 14.13 -19.29
N PRO A 165 8.31 14.90 -19.97
CA PRO A 165 8.14 14.83 -21.43
C PRO A 165 9.44 14.86 -22.22
N SER A 166 10.39 15.73 -21.83
CA SER A 166 11.70 15.81 -22.48
C SER A 166 12.53 14.53 -22.34
N LYS A 167 12.40 13.80 -21.22
CA LYS A 167 13.07 12.52 -21.03
C LYS A 167 12.44 11.41 -21.86
N VAL A 168 11.10 11.41 -22.00
CA VAL A 168 10.39 10.51 -22.92
C VAL A 168 10.90 10.72 -24.35
N VAL A 169 10.97 11.97 -24.81
CA VAL A 169 11.50 12.32 -26.13
C VAL A 169 12.93 11.82 -26.31
N GLU A 170 13.84 12.13 -25.37
CA GLU A 170 15.23 11.68 -25.41
C GLU A 170 15.34 10.14 -25.54
N MET A 171 14.52 9.40 -24.81
CA MET A 171 14.56 7.95 -24.82
C MET A 171 14.04 7.35 -26.13
N VAL A 172 12.96 7.89 -26.70
CA VAL A 172 12.40 7.45 -27.99
C VAL A 172 13.33 7.84 -29.15
N GLN A 173 13.97 9.02 -29.08
CA GLN A 173 14.92 9.50 -30.09
C GLN A 173 16.14 8.60 -30.30
N ARG A 174 16.47 7.73 -29.33
CA ARG A 174 17.52 6.72 -29.49
C ARG A 174 17.21 5.74 -30.62
N LYS A 175 15.93 5.52 -30.94
CA LYS A 175 15.48 4.65 -32.02
C LYS A 175 14.85 5.43 -33.19
N HIS A 176 14.16 6.54 -32.89
CA HIS A 176 13.41 7.33 -33.87
C HIS A 176 13.79 8.81 -33.76
N LYS A 177 14.81 9.24 -34.51
CA LYS A 177 15.43 10.57 -34.36
C LYS A 177 14.48 11.74 -34.63
N GLU A 178 13.44 11.52 -35.42
CA GLU A 178 12.40 12.48 -35.77
C GLU A 178 11.37 12.72 -34.65
N PHE A 179 11.35 11.87 -33.61
CA PHE A 179 10.44 12.04 -32.48
C PHE A 179 10.81 13.30 -31.69
N ASN A 180 9.84 14.14 -31.38
CA ASN A 180 10.03 15.42 -30.71
C ASN A 180 8.83 15.76 -29.81
N LEU A 181 8.86 16.89 -29.10
CA LEU A 181 7.79 17.29 -28.17
C LEU A 181 6.42 17.48 -28.87
N SER A 182 6.41 17.95 -30.12
CA SER A 182 5.16 18.08 -30.90
C SER A 182 4.60 16.70 -31.25
N THR A 183 5.45 15.76 -31.68
CA THR A 183 5.04 14.38 -31.92
C THR A 183 4.56 13.71 -30.63
N HIS A 184 5.29 13.87 -29.52
CA HIS A 184 4.84 13.39 -28.21
C HIS A 184 3.48 13.96 -27.82
N ALA A 185 3.19 15.21 -28.18
CA ALA A 185 1.90 15.84 -27.94
C ALA A 185 0.74 15.17 -28.70
N LYS A 186 0.96 14.81 -29.97
CA LYS A 186 -0.01 14.03 -30.75
C LYS A 186 -0.26 12.66 -30.12
N PHE A 187 0.81 11.98 -29.70
CA PHE A 187 0.72 10.65 -29.11
C PHE A 187 -0.10 10.64 -27.82
N TRP A 188 0.18 11.54 -26.86
CA TRP A 188 -0.57 11.50 -25.60
C TRP A 188 -2.04 11.88 -25.80
N LYS A 189 -2.36 12.75 -26.77
CA LYS A 189 -3.74 13.09 -27.13
C LYS A 189 -4.47 11.94 -27.80
N PHE A 190 -3.83 11.29 -28.78
CA PHE A 190 -4.46 10.19 -29.51
C PHE A 190 -4.79 8.99 -28.61
N TYR A 191 -3.91 8.71 -27.64
CA TYR A 191 -4.10 7.60 -26.71
C TYR A 191 -4.78 7.99 -25.39
N ASP A 192 -5.28 9.23 -25.28
CA ASP A 192 -5.83 9.78 -24.04
C ASP A 192 -4.95 9.48 -22.80
N ALA A 193 -3.63 9.53 -23.00
CA ALA A 193 -2.67 9.10 -21.99
C ALA A 193 -2.64 10.05 -20.77
N ARG A 194 -3.15 11.28 -20.93
CA ARG A 194 -3.39 12.25 -19.87
C ARG A 194 -4.54 13.19 -20.27
N PRO A 195 -5.22 13.84 -19.30
CA PRO A 195 -6.29 14.79 -19.59
C PRO A 195 -5.77 16.05 -20.29
N ILE A 196 -6.69 16.71 -21.02
CA ILE A 196 -6.42 17.98 -21.70
C ILE A 196 -6.29 19.10 -20.68
N ASP A 197 -7.23 19.16 -19.74
CA ASP A 197 -7.22 20.08 -18.62
C ASP A 197 -6.34 19.55 -17.49
N ILE A 198 -5.85 20.46 -16.65
CA ILE A 198 -5.03 20.10 -15.50
C ILE A 198 -5.92 19.46 -14.44
N ASP A 199 -5.74 18.16 -14.27
CA ASP A 199 -6.25 17.36 -13.17
C ASP A 199 -5.08 16.89 -12.30
N LYS A 200 -5.00 17.40 -11.07
CA LYS A 200 -3.94 17.13 -10.12
C LYS A 200 -4.06 15.76 -9.44
N SER A 201 -5.24 15.15 -9.43
CA SER A 201 -5.45 13.81 -8.85
C SER A 201 -5.29 12.70 -9.90
N PHE A 202 -5.15 13.05 -11.18
CA PHE A 202 -5.04 12.08 -12.27
C PHE A 202 -3.86 11.09 -12.11
N LYS A 203 -4.20 9.79 -12.16
CA LYS A 203 -3.27 8.65 -12.24
C LYS A 203 -3.77 7.66 -13.30
N GLY A 204 -3.17 7.67 -14.48
CA GLY A 204 -3.47 6.75 -15.57
C GLY A 204 -2.43 5.64 -15.73
N ASN A 205 -2.67 4.73 -16.69
CA ASN A 205 -1.77 3.60 -16.96
C ASN A 205 -0.36 4.01 -17.46
N TYR A 206 -0.23 5.21 -18.03
CA TYR A 206 1.00 5.69 -18.68
C TYR A 206 1.56 6.98 -18.07
N CYS A 207 0.70 7.76 -17.42
CA CYS A 207 1.00 9.10 -16.95
C CYS A 207 0.24 9.40 -15.66
N GLY A 208 0.81 10.24 -14.81
CA GLY A 208 0.13 10.77 -13.64
C GLY A 208 0.62 12.17 -13.30
N TYR A 209 -0.25 12.97 -12.69
CA TYR A 209 0.17 14.26 -12.13
C TYR A 209 1.04 14.01 -10.90
N VAL A 210 2.17 14.70 -10.80
CA VAL A 210 3.10 14.58 -9.68
C VAL A 210 3.26 15.95 -9.06
N GLU A 211 2.69 16.12 -7.88
CA GLU A 211 2.64 17.42 -7.18
C GLU A 211 4.03 18.00 -6.92
N GLY A 212 4.99 17.18 -6.48
CA GLY A 212 6.38 17.62 -6.28
C GLY A 212 7.12 18.06 -7.56
N PHE A 213 6.60 17.72 -8.74
CA PHE A 213 7.07 18.21 -10.04
C PHE A 213 6.17 19.30 -10.62
N ASP A 214 4.99 19.51 -10.02
CA ASP A 214 3.90 20.34 -10.52
C ASP A 214 3.57 20.08 -12.01
N GLY A 215 3.39 18.80 -12.34
CA GLY A 215 3.05 18.42 -13.71
C GLY A 215 2.97 16.92 -13.96
N TYR A 216 2.67 16.59 -15.21
CA TYR A 216 2.51 15.22 -15.67
C TYR A 216 3.85 14.54 -15.93
N LEU A 217 4.09 13.43 -15.22
CA LEU A 217 5.20 12.52 -15.44
C LEU A 217 4.70 11.20 -16.03
N TYR A 218 5.55 10.54 -16.80
CA TYR A 218 5.26 9.29 -17.50
C TYR A 218 6.05 8.12 -16.90
N ASN A 219 5.59 6.91 -17.17
CA ASN A 219 6.27 5.66 -16.79
C ASN A 219 6.96 4.99 -18.00
N GLN A 220 7.63 3.86 -17.77
CA GLN A 220 8.31 3.12 -18.83
C GLN A 220 7.36 2.43 -19.82
N GLU A 221 6.15 2.05 -19.38
CA GLU A 221 5.14 1.45 -20.25
C GLU A 221 4.70 2.43 -21.35
N TRP A 222 4.69 3.74 -21.05
CA TRP A 222 4.44 4.75 -22.06
C TRP A 222 5.46 4.74 -23.20
N ILE A 223 6.74 4.57 -22.87
CA ILE A 223 7.80 4.48 -23.90
C ILE A 223 7.61 3.22 -24.74
N LYS A 224 7.27 2.09 -24.11
CA LYS A 224 7.01 0.84 -24.84
C LYS A 224 5.83 0.99 -25.80
N LYS A 225 4.74 1.63 -25.38
CA LYS A 225 3.57 1.89 -26.26
C LYS A 225 3.93 2.81 -27.43
N ILE A 226 4.72 3.87 -27.21
CA ILE A 226 5.20 4.72 -28.31
C ILE A 226 6.04 3.89 -29.29
N LEU A 227 7.01 3.13 -28.80
CA LEU A 227 7.90 2.32 -29.64
C LEU A 227 7.15 1.19 -30.38
N SER A 228 6.14 0.58 -29.78
CA SER A 228 5.31 -0.42 -30.46
C SER A 228 4.49 0.19 -31.58
N THR A 229 3.95 1.41 -31.37
CA THR A 229 3.23 2.16 -32.40
C THR A 229 4.14 2.42 -33.61
N TYR A 230 5.42 2.73 -33.37
CA TYR A 230 6.39 2.94 -34.46
C TYR A 230 6.74 1.66 -35.25
N ALA A 231 6.49 0.48 -34.67
CA ALA A 231 6.66 -0.78 -35.38
C ALA A 231 5.43 -1.13 -36.25
N ASP A 232 4.28 -0.52 -35.96
CA ASP A 232 3.04 -0.66 -36.72
C ASP A 232 2.84 0.56 -37.63
N ASN A 233 3.11 0.36 -38.94
CA ASN A 233 3.01 1.45 -39.91
C ASN A 233 1.59 2.02 -40.04
N GLU A 234 0.53 1.24 -39.82
CA GLU A 234 -0.84 1.74 -39.93
C GLU A 234 -1.21 2.59 -38.70
N GLU A 235 -0.94 2.06 -37.50
CA GLU A 235 -1.18 2.77 -36.24
C GLU A 235 -0.38 4.08 -36.18
N PHE A 236 0.88 4.07 -36.66
CA PHE A 236 1.71 5.26 -36.72
C PHE A 236 1.16 6.36 -37.63
N GLN A 237 0.62 6.01 -38.80
CA GLN A 237 0.03 7.00 -39.71
C GLN A 237 -1.23 7.62 -39.12
N HIS A 238 -2.05 6.83 -38.41
CA HIS A 238 -3.23 7.34 -37.71
C HIS A 238 -2.86 8.37 -36.63
N VAL A 239 -1.86 8.07 -35.79
CA VAL A 239 -1.38 9.00 -34.77
C VAL A 239 -0.79 10.28 -35.37
N LYS A 240 -0.11 10.18 -36.52
CA LYS A 240 0.43 11.36 -37.22
C LYS A 240 -0.66 12.24 -37.85
N GLY A 241 -1.72 11.62 -38.34
CA GLY A 241 -2.87 12.28 -38.98
C GLY A 241 -3.83 12.98 -38.00
N SER A 242 -3.82 12.57 -36.73
CA SER A 242 -4.55 13.23 -35.64
C SER A 242 -3.93 14.53 -35.11
#